data_AF-A0A2V9LN22-F1
#
_entry.id   AF-A0A2V9LN22-F1
#
_cell.length_a   1.000
_cell.length_b   1.000
_cell.length_c   1.000
_cell.angle_alpha   90.00
_cell.angle_beta   90.00
_cell.angle_gamma   90.00
#
_symmetry.space_group_name_H-M   'P 1'
#
loop_
_entity.id
_entity.type
_entity.pdbx_description
1 polymer ?
#
loop_
_entity_poly.entity_id
_entity_poly.type
_entity_poly.pdbx_seq_one_letter_code
_entity_poly.pdbx_strand_id
1 'polypeptide(L)'
;MRWKNAATMLLVPMLLAAALPEEPKSNSDTVKVSLPGKSWSLVLDLPGFSVEKNEVEPDGRRYMLATNSATGVVIATYLEKVNAPADLEGCKATLEKRAKADTPSKKLGVSIYDLNQMKVLEYLVPELEGRRVRQKNFFVCLPKEDVFVDIHFSKAGWQLGQEKLFAVILANLRFEENPAATGDNR
;
A
#
# COMPACT_ATOMS: atom_id res chain seq x y z
N MET A 1 -72.35 -37.22 11.96
CA MET A 1 -71.12 -38.03 11.88
C MET A 1 -69.95 -37.10 11.57
N ARG A 2 -69.06 -36.91 12.56
CA ARG A 2 -67.62 -36.59 12.52
C ARG A 2 -67.09 -35.28 11.90
N TRP A 3 -66.63 -34.43 12.83
CA TRP A 3 -65.49 -33.50 12.89
C TRP A 3 -64.91 -32.83 11.63
N LYS A 4 -64.80 -31.50 11.70
CA LYS A 4 -63.90 -30.68 10.89
C LYS A 4 -62.62 -30.38 11.68
N ASN A 5 -61.51 -30.50 10.95
CA ASN A 5 -60.13 -30.63 11.39
C ASN A 5 -59.59 -29.44 12.21
N ALA A 6 -58.78 -29.78 13.22
CA ALA A 6 -57.98 -28.85 13.99
C ALA A 6 -56.74 -28.39 13.21
N ALA A 7 -56.37 -27.14 13.42
CA ALA A 7 -55.21 -26.47 12.86
C ALA A 7 -53.90 -27.00 13.48
N THR A 8 -52.90 -27.27 12.65
CA THR A 8 -51.52 -27.50 13.11
C THR A 8 -50.66 -26.38 12.53
N MET A 9 -50.34 -25.40 13.37
CA MET A 9 -49.44 -24.30 13.06
C MET A 9 -47.99 -24.80 13.22
N LEU A 10 -47.26 -24.91 12.11
CA LEU A 10 -45.83 -25.23 12.10
C LEU A 10 -45.02 -23.97 12.46
N LEU A 11 -44.43 -23.95 13.66
CA LEU A 11 -43.44 -22.96 14.08
C LEU A 11 -42.08 -23.33 13.47
N VAL A 12 -41.60 -22.51 12.54
CA VAL A 12 -40.23 -22.58 12.01
C VAL A 12 -39.33 -21.74 12.91
N PRO A 13 -38.29 -22.31 13.56
CA PRO A 13 -37.35 -21.51 14.34
C PRO A 13 -36.44 -20.73 13.41
N MET A 14 -36.56 -19.40 13.44
CA MET A 14 -35.73 -18.46 12.70
C MET A 14 -34.36 -18.37 13.40
N LEU A 15 -33.34 -19.06 12.87
CA LEU A 15 -31.95 -18.91 13.28
C LEU A 15 -31.47 -17.51 12.90
N LEU A 16 -31.36 -16.62 13.88
CA LEU A 16 -30.63 -15.36 13.74
C LEU A 16 -29.14 -15.67 13.63
N ALA A 17 -28.60 -15.58 12.41
CA ALA A 17 -27.17 -15.43 12.22
C ALA A 17 -26.77 -14.05 12.77
N ALA A 18 -26.06 -14.01 13.89
CA ALA A 18 -25.44 -12.80 14.38
C ALA A 18 -24.34 -12.39 13.38
N ALA A 19 -24.61 -11.35 12.58
CA ALA A 19 -23.58 -10.68 11.82
C ALA A 19 -22.60 -10.06 12.83
N LEU A 20 -21.36 -10.55 12.86
CA LEU A 20 -20.29 -9.88 13.60
C LEU A 20 -20.11 -8.48 12.99
N PRO A 21 -20.09 -7.42 13.80
CA PRO A 21 -19.83 -6.08 13.29
C PRO A 21 -18.43 -6.02 12.70
N GLU A 22 -18.30 -5.61 11.43
CA GLU A 22 -17.01 -5.23 10.86
C GLU A 22 -16.43 -4.10 11.71
N GLU A 23 -15.20 -4.28 12.21
CA GLU A 23 -14.51 -3.21 12.92
C GLU A 23 -14.41 -1.97 12.02
N PRO A 24 -14.79 -0.78 12.52
CA PRO A 24 -14.70 0.43 11.72
C PRO A 24 -13.23 0.64 11.33
N LYS A 25 -12.96 0.60 10.01
CA LYS A 25 -11.66 0.99 9.45
C LYS A 25 -11.30 2.36 10.05
N SER A 26 -10.20 2.40 10.78
CA SER A 26 -9.69 3.63 11.39
C SER A 26 -9.54 4.69 10.30
N ASN A 27 -10.38 5.72 10.34
CA ASN A 27 -10.32 6.89 9.45
C ASN A 27 -9.23 7.87 9.92
N SER A 28 -8.07 7.36 10.34
CA SER A 28 -6.92 8.22 10.57
C SER A 28 -6.33 8.55 9.20
N ASP A 29 -6.34 9.83 8.85
CA ASP A 29 -5.63 10.33 7.66
C ASP A 29 -4.12 10.05 7.73
N THR A 30 -3.59 9.70 8.91
CA THR A 30 -2.21 9.27 9.07
C THR A 30 -2.12 7.74 9.21
N VAL A 31 -1.26 7.12 8.42
CA VAL A 31 -0.98 5.67 8.41
C VAL A 31 0.44 5.42 8.90
N LYS A 32 0.59 4.50 9.85
CA LYS A 32 1.89 4.01 10.32
C LYS A 32 2.18 2.63 9.73
N VAL A 33 3.36 2.48 9.15
CA VAL A 33 3.88 1.24 8.56
C VAL A 33 5.13 0.85 9.36
N SER A 34 5.05 -0.23 10.13
CA SER A 34 6.09 -0.63 11.09
C SER A 34 6.59 -2.03 10.78
N LEU A 35 7.91 -2.26 10.74
CA LEU A 35 8.47 -3.60 10.55
C LEU A 35 8.77 -4.24 11.92
N PRO A 36 8.39 -5.51 12.17
CA PRO A 36 8.71 -6.19 13.43
C PRO A 36 10.21 -6.14 13.74
N GLY A 37 10.55 -5.89 15.01
CA GLY A 37 11.93 -5.75 15.45
C GLY A 37 12.61 -4.41 15.11
N LYS A 38 11.86 -3.43 14.59
CA LYS A 38 12.32 -2.05 14.42
C LYS A 38 11.68 -1.13 15.45
N SER A 39 12.48 -0.23 16.00
CA SER A 39 12.04 0.78 16.97
C SER A 39 11.53 2.04 16.30
N TRP A 40 11.12 1.98 15.03
CA TRP A 40 10.62 3.11 14.25
C TRP A 40 9.49 2.67 13.33
N SER A 41 8.72 3.64 12.84
CA SER A 41 7.66 3.44 11.83
C SER A 41 7.79 4.47 10.73
N LEU A 42 7.54 4.06 9.49
CA LEU A 42 7.26 4.99 8.41
C LEU A 42 5.86 5.56 8.63
N VAL A 43 5.73 6.88 8.53
CA VAL A 43 4.46 7.58 8.69
C VAL A 43 4.13 8.31 7.41
N LEU A 44 2.91 8.07 6.94
CA LEU A 44 2.36 8.61 5.70
C LEU A 44 1.05 9.33 6.02
N ASP A 45 0.94 10.59 5.63
CA ASP A 45 -0.33 11.31 5.67
C ASP A 45 -1.06 11.07 4.34
N LEU A 46 -2.11 10.26 4.42
CA LEU A 46 -2.91 9.72 3.31
C LEU A 46 -4.40 10.13 3.43
N PRO A 47 -4.73 11.44 3.47
CA PRO A 47 -6.11 11.88 3.57
C PRO A 47 -6.94 11.40 2.38
N GLY A 48 -8.12 10.87 2.67
CA GLY A 48 -9.03 10.32 1.66
C GLY A 48 -8.56 9.01 1.01
N PHE A 49 -7.51 8.38 1.53
CA PHE A 49 -7.15 7.01 1.16
C PHE A 49 -7.88 6.01 2.08
N SER A 50 -8.27 4.88 1.49
CA SER A 50 -8.66 3.69 2.23
C SER A 50 -7.47 2.74 2.30
N VAL A 51 -7.04 2.39 3.51
CA VAL A 51 -6.03 1.33 3.71
C VAL A 51 -6.73 -0.03 3.56
N GLU A 52 -6.28 -0.79 2.56
CA GLU A 52 -6.80 -2.13 2.26
C GLU A 52 -5.98 -3.21 2.95
N LYS A 53 -4.67 -2.99 3.08
CA LYS A 53 -3.73 -3.90 3.75
C LYS A 53 -2.66 -3.12 4.50
N ASN A 54 -2.23 -3.65 5.64
CA ASN A 54 -1.07 -3.18 6.40
C ASN A 54 -0.54 -4.32 7.27
N GLU A 55 0.01 -5.34 6.62
CA GLU A 55 0.26 -6.66 7.21
C GLU A 55 1.71 -7.09 6.99
N VAL A 56 2.21 -7.95 7.88
CA VAL A 56 3.51 -8.60 7.68
C VAL A 56 3.27 -9.82 6.80
N GLU A 57 3.95 -9.87 5.66
CA GLU A 57 3.91 -11.00 4.74
C GLU A 57 4.66 -12.21 5.33
N PRO A 58 4.40 -13.45 4.86
CA PRO A 58 5.08 -14.65 5.36
C PRO A 58 6.61 -14.63 5.23
N ASP A 59 7.16 -13.83 4.32
CA ASP A 59 8.60 -13.62 4.14
C ASP A 59 9.20 -12.61 5.12
N GLY A 60 8.38 -12.06 6.02
CA GLY A 60 8.78 -11.09 7.05
C GLY A 60 8.74 -9.63 6.59
N ARG A 61 8.45 -9.34 5.32
CA ARG A 61 8.30 -7.96 4.84
C ARG A 61 7.01 -7.36 5.35
N ARG A 62 6.99 -6.05 5.62
CA ARG A 62 5.72 -5.33 5.84
C ARG A 62 5.18 -4.87 4.50
N TYR A 63 3.93 -5.20 4.18
CA TYR A 63 3.22 -4.70 3.01
C TYR A 63 2.03 -3.82 3.41
N MET A 64 1.95 -2.63 2.84
CA MET A 64 0.79 -1.75 2.94
C MET A 64 0.23 -1.44 1.55
N LEU A 65 -1.09 -1.53 1.41
CA LEU A 65 -1.83 -1.13 0.21
C LEU A 65 -2.90 -0.13 0.60
N ALA A 66 -2.93 1.02 -0.07
CA ALA A 66 -3.95 2.03 0.11
C ALA A 66 -4.42 2.61 -1.23
N THR A 67 -5.69 2.94 -1.33
CA THR A 67 -6.31 3.47 -2.55
C THR A 67 -7.11 4.74 -2.26
N ASN A 68 -7.02 5.73 -3.15
CA ASN A 68 -7.85 6.92 -3.12
C ASN A 68 -8.75 6.90 -4.35
N SER A 69 -10.01 6.50 -4.16
CA SER A 69 -10.97 6.33 -5.24
C SER A 69 -11.33 7.64 -5.94
N ALA A 70 -11.31 8.77 -5.23
CA ALA A 70 -11.62 10.09 -5.78
C ALA A 70 -10.56 10.56 -6.79
N THR A 71 -9.28 10.24 -6.53
CA THR A 71 -8.16 10.64 -7.39
C THR A 71 -7.68 9.51 -8.30
N GLY A 72 -8.05 8.27 -8.02
CA GLY A 72 -7.56 7.06 -8.69
C GLY A 72 -6.09 6.75 -8.42
N VAL A 73 -5.55 7.25 -7.30
CA VAL A 73 -4.17 6.95 -6.87
C VAL A 73 -4.16 5.67 -6.03
N VAL A 74 -3.20 4.80 -6.29
CA VAL A 74 -2.90 3.60 -5.52
C VAL A 74 -1.49 3.70 -4.98
N ILE A 75 -1.31 3.32 -3.72
CA ILE A 75 -0.03 3.32 -3.01
C ILE A 75 0.22 1.92 -2.49
N ALA A 76 1.36 1.35 -2.86
CA ALA A 76 1.89 0.11 -2.31
C ALA A 76 3.22 0.41 -1.62
N THR A 77 3.37 0.02 -0.35
CA THR A 77 4.61 0.20 0.40
C THR A 77 5.14 -1.14 0.89
N TYR A 78 6.42 -1.36 0.71
CA TYR A 78 7.17 -2.47 1.30
C TYR A 78 8.24 -1.94 2.25
N LEU A 79 8.33 -2.56 3.44
CA LEU A 79 9.53 -2.48 4.28
C LEU A 79 10.23 -3.83 4.21
N GLU A 80 11.42 -3.84 3.63
CA GLU A 80 12.20 -5.06 3.40
C GLU A 80 13.55 -4.96 4.10
N LYS A 81 13.78 -5.87 5.06
CA LYS A 81 15.08 -6.00 5.71
C LYS A 81 16.10 -6.59 4.74
N VAL A 82 17.29 -6.02 4.72
CA VAL A 82 18.44 -6.48 3.93
C VAL A 82 19.59 -6.91 4.83
N ASN A 83 20.49 -7.74 4.28
CA ASN A 83 21.60 -8.34 5.04
C ASN A 83 22.78 -7.37 5.30
N ALA A 84 22.78 -6.22 4.64
CA ALA A 84 23.78 -5.17 4.80
C ALA A 84 23.05 -3.86 5.14
N PRO A 85 23.75 -2.82 5.64
CA PRO A 85 23.15 -1.50 5.78
C PRO A 85 22.48 -1.08 4.47
N ALA A 86 21.24 -0.62 4.56
CA ALA A 86 20.54 -0.05 3.43
C ALA A 86 21.17 1.31 3.12
N ASP A 87 21.43 1.58 1.84
CA ASP A 87 21.94 2.86 1.38
C ASP A 87 21.29 3.31 0.05
N LEU A 88 21.63 4.52 -0.38
CA LEU A 88 21.08 5.11 -1.59
C LEU A 88 21.58 4.43 -2.88
N GLU A 89 22.73 3.76 -2.83
CA GLU A 89 23.27 3.03 -3.98
C GLU A 89 22.51 1.72 -4.19
N GLY A 90 22.22 1.00 -3.11
CA GLY A 90 21.35 -0.17 -3.11
C GLY A 90 19.93 0.17 -3.57
N CYS A 91 19.37 1.29 -3.09
CA CYS A 91 18.09 1.80 -3.61
C CYS A 91 18.15 2.03 -5.13
N LYS A 92 19.19 2.72 -5.62
CA LYS A 92 19.37 2.95 -7.06
C LYS A 92 19.47 1.62 -7.82
N ALA A 93 20.22 0.65 -7.33
CA ALA A 93 20.36 -0.67 -7.95
C ALA A 93 19.00 -1.41 -8.05
N THR A 94 18.20 -1.39 -6.98
CA THR A 94 16.84 -1.96 -6.98
C THR A 94 15.94 -1.29 -8.03
N LEU A 95 15.97 0.04 -8.11
CA LEU A 95 15.19 0.79 -9.09
C LEU A 95 15.67 0.54 -10.53
N GLU A 96 16.98 0.45 -10.77
CA GLU A 96 17.52 0.10 -12.09
C GLU A 96 17.09 -1.30 -12.52
N LYS A 97 17.12 -2.28 -11.61
CA LYS A 97 16.62 -3.63 -11.88
C LYS A 97 15.15 -3.59 -12.28
N ARG A 98 14.32 -2.80 -11.58
CA ARG A 98 12.90 -2.62 -11.89
C ARG A 98 12.67 -1.91 -13.23
N ALA A 99 13.49 -0.91 -13.55
CA ALA A 99 13.44 -0.21 -14.83
C ALA A 99 13.73 -1.17 -16.00
N LYS A 100 14.77 -2.00 -15.86
CA LYS A 100 15.23 -2.98 -16.86
C LYS A 100 14.40 -4.27 -16.90
N ALA A 101 13.57 -4.53 -15.88
CA ALA A 101 12.74 -5.73 -15.82
C ALA A 101 11.85 -5.83 -17.06
N ASP A 102 11.91 -7.00 -17.71
CA ASP A 102 11.04 -7.30 -18.83
C ASP A 102 9.59 -7.40 -18.35
N THR A 103 8.72 -6.60 -18.96
CA THR A 103 7.31 -6.52 -18.60
C THR A 103 6.49 -6.50 -19.88
N PRO A 104 5.30 -7.12 -19.92
CA PRO A 104 4.44 -7.13 -21.11
C PRO A 104 4.02 -5.73 -21.61
N SER A 105 4.23 -4.69 -20.80
CA SER A 105 3.84 -3.32 -21.10
C SER A 105 5.03 -2.44 -21.49
N LYS A 106 4.84 -1.59 -22.50
CA LYS A 106 5.83 -0.58 -22.88
C LYS A 106 5.93 0.49 -21.80
N LYS A 107 7.16 0.78 -21.35
CA LYS A 107 7.47 1.91 -20.45
C LYS A 107 7.93 3.10 -21.29
N LEU A 108 7.36 4.28 -21.05
CA LEU A 108 7.74 5.54 -21.70
C LEU A 108 8.33 6.52 -20.68
N GLY A 109 9.35 7.27 -21.10
CA GLY A 109 9.96 8.32 -20.27
C GLY A 109 10.56 7.79 -18.98
N VAL A 110 11.18 6.61 -19.03
CA VAL A 110 11.85 6.00 -17.88
C VAL A 110 12.97 6.91 -17.41
N SER A 111 12.90 7.33 -16.16
CA SER A 111 13.92 8.17 -15.53
C SER A 111 14.20 7.70 -14.11
N ILE A 112 15.46 7.78 -13.69
CA ILE A 112 15.87 7.59 -12.30
C ILE A 112 16.59 8.86 -11.85
N TYR A 113 16.18 9.42 -10.72
CA TYR A 113 16.72 10.67 -10.21
C TYR A 113 16.61 10.76 -8.68
N ASP A 114 17.23 11.79 -8.13
CA ASP A 114 17.28 12.02 -6.69
C ASP A 114 16.19 13.02 -6.29
N LEU A 115 15.49 12.72 -5.21
CA LEU A 115 14.50 13.60 -4.60
C LEU A 115 14.76 13.65 -3.10
N ASN A 116 15.43 14.70 -2.64
CA ASN A 116 15.94 14.80 -1.27
C ASN A 116 16.81 13.58 -0.90
N GLN A 117 16.48 12.87 0.19
CA GLN A 117 17.16 11.66 0.65
C GLN A 117 16.55 10.38 0.06
N MET A 118 15.95 10.47 -1.13
CA MET A 118 15.24 9.36 -1.79
C MET A 118 15.75 9.19 -3.22
N LYS A 119 15.70 7.95 -3.71
CA LYS A 119 15.83 7.64 -5.14
C LYS A 119 14.44 7.42 -5.73
N VAL A 120 14.23 7.93 -6.93
CA VAL A 120 12.95 7.82 -7.62
C VAL A 120 13.15 7.17 -8.97
N LEU A 121 12.28 6.22 -9.32
CA LEU A 121 12.06 5.75 -10.68
C LEU A 121 10.68 6.18 -11.14
N GLU A 122 10.62 6.88 -12.26
CA GLU A 122 9.38 7.36 -12.84
C GLU A 122 9.23 6.89 -14.29
N TYR A 123 8.04 6.44 -14.66
CA TYR A 123 7.68 6.15 -16.05
C TYR A 123 6.17 6.14 -16.28
N LEU A 124 5.75 6.20 -17.55
CA LEU A 124 4.37 6.05 -17.98
C LEU A 124 4.16 4.73 -18.73
N VAL A 125 3.09 4.02 -18.41
CA VAL A 125 2.57 2.90 -19.20
C VAL A 125 1.37 3.41 -20.00
N PRO A 126 1.47 3.58 -21.33
CA PRO A 126 0.38 4.14 -22.13
C PRO A 126 -0.78 3.13 -22.27
N GLU A 127 -0.46 1.85 -22.40
CA GLU A 127 -1.38 0.76 -22.69
C GLU A 127 -1.02 -0.49 -21.87
N LEU A 128 -2.04 -1.23 -21.46
CA LEU A 128 -1.93 -2.52 -20.78
C LEU A 128 -2.95 -3.45 -21.43
N GLU A 129 -2.49 -4.61 -21.91
CA GLU A 129 -3.34 -5.61 -22.60
C GLU A 129 -4.20 -5.01 -23.73
N GLY A 130 -3.60 -4.13 -24.54
CA GLY A 130 -4.26 -3.45 -25.66
C GLY A 130 -5.26 -2.35 -25.26
N ARG A 131 -5.41 -2.05 -23.97
CA ARG A 131 -6.27 -0.97 -23.47
C ARG A 131 -5.46 0.24 -23.10
N ARG A 132 -5.90 1.42 -23.54
CA ARG A 132 -5.29 2.71 -23.16
C ARG A 132 -5.56 2.98 -21.68
N VAL A 133 -4.50 2.93 -20.87
CA VAL A 133 -4.57 3.16 -19.41
C VAL A 133 -3.90 4.46 -19.00
N ARG A 134 -2.83 4.87 -19.70
CA ARG A 134 -1.98 6.02 -19.30
C ARG A 134 -1.65 6.00 -17.81
N GLN A 135 -1.12 4.89 -17.35
CA GLN A 135 -0.77 4.69 -15.95
C GLN A 135 0.58 5.30 -15.64
N LYS A 136 0.61 6.33 -14.79
CA LYS A 136 1.84 6.87 -14.23
C LYS A 136 2.30 5.95 -13.11
N ASN A 137 3.58 5.59 -13.11
CA ASN A 137 4.21 4.82 -12.07
C ASN A 137 5.39 5.61 -11.50
N PHE A 138 5.43 5.71 -10.18
CA PHE A 138 6.43 6.44 -9.44
C PHE A 138 6.88 5.57 -8.27
N PHE A 139 8.07 4.99 -8.38
CA PHE A 139 8.67 4.18 -7.33
C PHE A 139 9.68 5.02 -6.58
N VAL A 140 9.55 5.06 -5.27
CA VAL A 140 10.45 5.74 -4.35
C VAL A 140 11.15 4.68 -3.52
N CYS A 141 12.47 4.77 -3.43
CA CYS A 141 13.25 3.99 -2.49
C CYS A 141 13.99 4.92 -1.56
N LEU A 142 13.92 4.64 -0.26
CA LEU A 142 14.71 5.29 0.75
C LEU A 142 15.26 4.25 1.75
N PRO A 143 16.55 4.36 2.13
CA PRO A 143 17.14 3.50 3.13
C PRO A 143 16.86 4.00 4.55
N LYS A 144 16.65 3.08 5.49
CA LYS A 144 16.67 3.35 6.93
C LYS A 144 17.27 2.13 7.64
N GLU A 145 18.40 2.32 8.30
CA GLU A 145 19.15 1.24 8.95
C GLU A 145 19.51 0.11 7.96
N ASP A 146 19.00 -1.09 8.17
CA ASP A 146 19.10 -2.31 7.36
C ASP A 146 17.79 -2.58 6.60
N VAL A 147 16.97 -1.56 6.34
CA VAL A 147 15.67 -1.68 5.66
C VAL A 147 15.63 -0.80 4.42
N PHE A 148 15.23 -1.39 3.30
CA PHE A 148 14.73 -0.62 2.16
C PHE A 148 13.24 -0.34 2.34
N VAL A 149 12.89 0.93 2.26
CA VAL A 149 11.51 1.39 2.17
C VAL A 149 11.22 1.63 0.71
N ASP A 150 10.39 0.78 0.12
CA ASP A 150 9.96 0.89 -1.27
C ASP A 150 8.50 1.35 -1.31
N ILE A 151 8.24 2.50 -1.92
CA ILE A 151 6.89 3.06 -2.06
C ILE A 151 6.57 3.21 -3.55
N HIS A 152 5.55 2.52 -4.01
CA HIS A 152 5.03 2.61 -5.36
C HIS A 152 3.73 3.40 -5.37
N PHE A 153 3.75 4.56 -6.02
CA PHE A 153 2.56 5.28 -6.41
C PHE A 153 2.20 4.92 -7.84
N SER A 154 0.93 4.59 -8.07
CA SER A 154 0.40 4.43 -9.41
C SER A 154 -0.92 5.16 -9.58
N LYS A 155 -1.15 5.63 -10.81
CA LYS A 155 -2.41 6.28 -11.17
C LYS A 155 -2.73 6.03 -12.64
N ALA A 156 -3.86 5.40 -12.90
CA ALA A 156 -4.42 5.30 -14.24
C ALA A 156 -5.04 6.65 -14.68
N GLY A 157 -5.13 6.86 -15.99
CA GLY A 157 -5.69 8.06 -16.58
C GLY A 157 -4.90 9.33 -16.25
N TRP A 158 -3.57 9.24 -16.18
CA TRP A 158 -2.71 10.37 -15.80
C TRP A 158 -2.92 11.59 -16.70
N GLN A 159 -3.00 12.78 -16.13
CA GLN A 159 -3.08 14.06 -16.84
C GLN A 159 -1.95 14.98 -16.42
N LEU A 160 -1.55 15.89 -17.31
CA LEU A 160 -0.57 16.93 -16.98
C LEU A 160 -1.11 17.80 -15.84
N GLY A 161 -0.24 18.19 -14.90
CA GLY A 161 -0.62 19.01 -13.73
C GLY A 161 -1.01 18.20 -12.49
N GLN A 162 -1.05 16.87 -12.58
CA GLN A 162 -1.39 15.99 -11.47
C GLN A 162 -0.20 15.58 -10.60
N GLU A 163 0.99 16.13 -10.86
CA GLU A 163 2.24 15.83 -10.13
C GLU A 163 2.09 16.08 -8.62
N LYS A 164 1.26 17.06 -8.24
CA LYS A 164 0.96 17.40 -6.85
C LYS A 164 0.32 16.25 -6.06
N LEU A 165 -0.39 15.32 -6.73
CA LEU A 165 -1.00 14.16 -6.07
C LEU A 165 0.04 13.28 -5.38
N PHE A 166 1.24 13.16 -5.95
CA PHE A 166 2.33 12.39 -5.35
C PHE A 166 3.20 13.27 -4.45
N ALA A 167 3.48 14.49 -4.88
CA ALA A 167 4.39 15.39 -4.18
C ALA A 167 3.93 15.73 -2.75
N VAL A 168 2.63 15.91 -2.52
CA VAL A 168 2.10 16.23 -1.18
C VAL A 168 2.31 15.07 -0.19
N ILE A 169 2.18 13.82 -0.65
CA ILE A 169 2.38 12.65 0.21
C ILE A 169 3.87 12.51 0.56
N LEU A 170 4.73 12.65 -0.45
CA LEU A 170 6.19 12.57 -0.25
C LEU A 170 6.74 13.69 0.62
N ALA A 171 6.16 14.88 0.56
CA ALA A 171 6.58 16.02 1.38
C ALA A 171 6.31 15.82 2.89
N ASN A 172 5.34 14.98 3.25
CA ASN A 172 4.97 14.71 4.65
C ASN A 172 5.46 13.35 5.16
N LEU A 173 6.17 12.60 4.32
CA LEU A 173 6.78 11.33 4.68
C LEU A 173 7.81 11.56 5.79
N ARG A 174 7.69 10.79 6.87
CA ARG A 174 8.60 10.87 8.01
C ARG A 174 8.78 9.53 8.69
N PHE A 175 9.87 9.40 9.44
CA PHE A 175 10.05 8.32 10.39
C PHE A 175 9.71 8.83 11.79
N GLU A 176 8.92 8.04 12.53
CA GLU A 176 8.68 8.28 13.95
C GLU A 176 9.30 7.12 14.74
N GLU A 177 10.06 7.46 15.78
CA GLU A 177 10.56 6.47 16.72
C GLU A 177 9.38 5.88 17.52
N ASN A 178 9.37 4.56 17.65
CA ASN A 178 8.41 3.78 18.42
C ASN A 178 9.14 2.65 19.18
N PRO A 179 9.81 2.97 20.30
CA PRO A 179 10.53 1.98 21.10
C PRO A 179 9.62 0.94 21.78
N ALA A 180 8.28 1.06 21.70
CA ALA A 180 7.36 0.06 22.21
C ALA A 180 7.05 -1.07 21.20
N ALA A 181 7.35 -0.88 19.91
CA ALA A 181 7.18 -1.91 18.88
C ALA A 181 8.21 -3.05 18.95
N THR A 182 9.17 -2.97 19.87
CA THR A 182 10.22 -3.96 20.08
C THR A 182 9.89 -5.02 21.16
N GLY A 183 8.66 -5.09 21.70
CA GLY A 183 8.25 -6.13 22.64
C GLY A 183 7.57 -7.32 21.95
N ASP A 184 7.66 -8.57 22.40
CA ASP A 184 8.34 -9.19 23.55
C ASP A 184 8.27 -10.70 23.29
N ASN A 185 9.42 -11.39 23.17
CA ASN A 185 9.50 -12.85 23.25
C ASN A 185 10.38 -13.15 24.46
N ARG A 186 9.78 -13.07 25.64
CA ARG A 186 10.27 -13.76 26.84
C ARG A 186 9.45 -15.00 27.09
#